data_AF-R5JDS5-F1
#
_entry.id   AF-R5JDS5-F1
#
_cell.length_a   1.000
_cell.length_b   1.000
_cell.length_c   1.000
_cell.angle_alpha   90.00
_cell.angle_beta   90.00
_cell.angle_gamma   90.00
#
_symmetry.space_group_name_H-M   'P 1'
#
loop_
_entity.id
_entity.type
_entity.pdbx_description
1 polymer ?
#
loop_
_entity_poly.entity_id
_entity_poly.type
_entity_poly.pdbx_seq_one_letter_code
_entity_poly.pdbx_strand_id
1 'polypeptide(L)'
;MKKDGFTLIELLAVIAILGILATIAVPTIVGIISNSRENTLDEQKNTIIDAAERWGTDNVRSLPDASCDVSIDFLKQEGYLDSEKEVIDPTNDKPMTGCVRITFDSANNQYKYSYVNSCSTNRCA
;
A
#
# COMPACT_ATOMS: atom_id res chain seq x y z
N MET A 1 -45.56 17.06 38.09
CA MET A 1 -44.23 16.50 37.74
C MET A 1 -43.33 17.67 37.37
N LYS A 2 -42.27 17.94 38.15
CA LYS A 2 -41.27 18.95 37.76
C LYS A 2 -40.36 18.32 36.70
N LYS A 3 -40.16 19.02 35.59
CA LYS A 3 -39.19 18.64 34.56
C LYS A 3 -37.89 19.33 34.94
N ASP A 4 -36.91 18.56 35.36
CA ASP A 4 -35.56 19.07 35.55
C ASP A 4 -34.94 19.26 34.16
N GLY A 5 -34.73 20.53 33.79
CA GLY A 5 -34.09 20.91 32.54
C GLY A 5 -32.62 21.24 32.77
N PHE A 6 -31.76 20.80 31.85
CA PHE A 6 -30.36 21.23 31.82
C PHE A 6 -30.25 22.75 31.72
N THR A 7 -29.26 23.31 32.40
CA THR A 7 -28.93 24.73 32.32
C THR A 7 -28.01 25.01 31.14
N LEU A 8 -28.07 26.24 30.60
CA LEU A 8 -27.16 26.64 29.51
C LEU A 8 -25.69 26.62 29.94
N ILE A 9 -25.41 26.88 31.23
CA ILE A 9 -24.04 26.87 31.75
C ILE A 9 -23.44 25.45 31.76
N GLU A 10 -24.24 24.42 32.06
CA GLU A 10 -23.81 23.03 32.00
C GLU A 10 -23.49 22.61 30.56
N LEU A 11 -24.34 22.98 29.60
CA LEU A 11 -24.09 22.70 28.19
C LEU A 11 -22.82 23.41 27.70
N LEU A 12 -22.60 24.66 28.15
CA LEU A 12 -21.42 25.45 27.81
C LEU A 12 -20.12 24.84 28.37
N ALA A 13 -20.16 24.32 29.60
CA ALA A 13 -19.01 23.64 30.19
C ALA A 13 -18.65 22.35 29.42
N VAL A 14 -19.65 21.58 28.97
CA VAL A 14 -19.43 20.34 28.21
C VAL A 14 -18.79 20.63 26.84
N ILE A 15 -19.32 21.61 26.09
CA ILE A 15 -18.73 21.95 24.78
C ILE A 15 -17.32 22.53 24.90
N ALA A 16 -17.02 23.24 26.00
CA ALA A 16 -15.68 23.76 26.26
C ALA A 16 -14.67 22.62 26.47
N ILE A 17 -15.03 21.61 27.26
CA ILE A 17 -14.20 20.42 27.47
C ILE A 17 -14.03 19.64 26.16
N LEU A 18 -15.12 19.42 25.40
CA LEU A 18 -15.06 18.75 24.10
C LEU A 18 -14.17 19.49 23.10
N GLY A 19 -14.17 20.83 23.11
CA GLY A 19 -13.30 21.65 22.25
C GLY A 19 -11.81 21.48 22.55
N ILE A 20 -11.44 21.43 23.83
CA ILE A 20 -10.05 21.17 24.26
C ILE A 20 -9.63 19.77 23.84
N LEU A 21 -10.46 18.76 24.08
CA LEU A 21 -10.18 17.37 23.70
C LEU A 21 -10.06 17.22 22.18
N ALA A 22 -10.95 17.84 21.41
CA ALA A 22 -10.92 17.79 19.95
C ALA A 22 -9.62 18.38 19.39
N THR A 23 -9.13 19.49 19.96
CA THR A 23 -7.90 20.15 19.51
C THR A 23 -6.68 19.23 19.65
N ILE A 24 -6.62 18.42 20.72
CA ILE A 24 -5.53 17.47 20.95
C ILE A 24 -5.69 16.22 20.07
N ALA A 25 -6.93 15.75 19.90
CA ALA A 25 -7.21 14.48 19.21
C ALA A 25 -7.01 14.54 17.69
N VAL A 26 -7.35 15.66 17.04
CA VAL A 26 -7.29 15.82 15.57
C VAL A 26 -5.91 15.48 14.97
N PRO A 27 -4.78 16.09 15.39
CA PRO A 27 -3.49 15.79 14.79
C PRO A 27 -3.06 14.32 15.00
N THR A 28 -3.39 13.72 16.15
CA THR A 28 -3.09 12.32 16.44
C THR A 28 -3.84 11.39 15.50
N ILE A 29 -5.13 11.64 15.27
CA ILE A 29 -5.95 10.83 14.36
C ILE A 29 -5.45 10.96 12.91
N VAL A 30 -5.10 12.17 12.47
CA VAL A 30 -4.55 12.39 11.13
C VAL A 30 -3.24 11.61 10.93
N GLY A 31 -2.34 11.63 11.92
CA GLY A 31 -1.09 10.85 11.86
C GLY A 31 -1.31 9.34 11.86
N ILE A 32 -2.28 8.83 12.61
CA ILE A 32 -2.63 7.40 12.59
C ILE A 32 -3.16 7.00 11.20
N ILE A 33 -4.02 7.82 10.60
CA ILE A 33 -4.57 7.57 9.27
C ILE A 33 -3.48 7.58 8.20
N SER A 34 -2.56 8.55 8.23
CA SER A 34 -1.45 8.60 7.25
C SER A 34 -0.57 7.36 7.35
N ASN A 35 -0.18 6.98 8.57
CA ASN A 35 0.64 5.78 8.79
C ASN A 35 -0.10 4.50 8.36
N SER A 36 -1.42 4.42 8.62
CA SER A 36 -2.23 3.29 8.16
C SER A 36 -2.27 3.19 6.64
N ARG A 37 -2.36 4.32 5.92
CA ARG A 37 -2.32 4.36 4.46
C ARG A 37 -0.95 3.93 3.94
N GLU A 38 0.14 4.43 4.53
CA GLU A 38 1.51 4.02 4.15
C GLU A 38 1.76 2.52 4.36
N ASN A 39 1.35 1.98 5.53
CA ASN A 39 1.48 0.54 5.80
C ASN A 39 0.68 -0.29 4.78
N THR A 40 -0.54 0.12 4.47
CA THR A 40 -1.39 -0.57 3.47
C THR A 40 -0.75 -0.52 2.08
N LEU A 41 -0.14 0.60 1.71
CA LEU A 41 0.58 0.74 0.44
C LEU A 41 1.76 -0.23 0.37
N ASP A 42 2.51 -0.39 1.45
CA ASP A 42 3.64 -1.33 1.49
C ASP A 42 3.17 -2.79 1.47
N GLU A 43 2.08 -3.13 2.13
CA GLU A 43 1.44 -4.46 2.02
C GLU A 43 0.99 -4.77 0.58
N GLN A 44 0.45 -3.78 -0.13
CA GLN A 44 0.08 -3.93 -1.54
C GLN A 44 1.30 -4.14 -2.45
N LYS A 45 2.38 -3.37 -2.24
CA LYS A 45 3.65 -3.60 -2.95
C LYS A 45 4.18 -5.00 -2.69
N ASN A 46 4.14 -5.46 -1.44
CA ASN A 46 4.59 -6.81 -1.07
C ASN A 46 3.73 -7.88 -1.75
N THR A 47 2.41 -7.70 -1.82
CA THR A 47 1.53 -8.63 -2.55
C THR A 47 1.90 -8.73 -4.04
N ILE A 48 2.25 -7.61 -4.67
CA ILE A 48 2.71 -7.57 -6.07
C ILE A 48 4.09 -8.23 -6.21
N ILE A 49 4.99 -7.99 -5.26
CA ILE A 49 6.32 -8.63 -5.20
C ILE A 49 6.18 -10.15 -5.06
N ASP A 50 5.34 -10.63 -4.14
CA ASP A 50 5.09 -12.06 -3.93
C ASP A 50 4.54 -12.73 -5.20
N ALA A 51 3.68 -12.02 -5.94
CA ALA A 51 3.16 -12.51 -7.23
C ALA A 51 4.27 -12.62 -8.29
N ALA A 52 5.15 -11.62 -8.37
CA ALA A 52 6.31 -11.65 -9.26
C ALA A 52 7.33 -12.72 -8.85
N GLU A 53 7.51 -12.96 -7.56
CA GLU A 53 8.37 -14.02 -7.04
C GLU A 53 7.84 -15.39 -7.45
N ARG A 54 6.54 -15.64 -7.30
CA ARG A 54 5.90 -16.88 -7.80
C ARG A 54 6.09 -17.06 -9.30
N TRP A 55 5.92 -15.99 -10.08
CA TRP A 55 6.19 -16.05 -11.52
C TRP A 55 7.65 -16.38 -11.81
N GLY A 56 8.60 -15.76 -11.08
CA GLY A 56 10.03 -16.02 -11.22
C GLY A 56 10.40 -17.45 -10.85
N THR A 57 9.78 -18.03 -9.82
CA THR A 57 10.00 -19.43 -9.42
C THR A 57 9.46 -20.43 -10.44
N ASP A 58 8.38 -20.11 -11.15
CA ASP A 58 7.85 -20.96 -12.21
C ASP A 58 8.66 -20.82 -13.51
N ASN A 59 9.30 -19.66 -13.71
CA ASN A 59 9.99 -19.28 -14.94
C ASN A 59 11.50 -19.05 -14.74
N VAL A 60 12.15 -19.82 -13.86
CA VAL A 60 13.57 -19.63 -13.49
C VAL A 60 14.50 -19.56 -14.71
N ARG A 61 14.22 -20.32 -15.77
CA ARG A 61 15.02 -20.33 -17.01
C ARG A 61 14.91 -19.05 -17.84
N SER A 62 13.86 -18.26 -17.60
CA SER A 62 13.60 -16.99 -18.27
C SER A 62 14.09 -15.78 -17.45
N LEU A 63 14.63 -16.02 -16.24
CA LEU A 63 15.19 -14.96 -15.42
C LEU A 63 16.58 -14.53 -15.95
N PRO A 64 16.90 -13.23 -15.95
CA PRO A 64 18.15 -12.71 -16.47
C PRO A 64 19.29 -12.91 -15.47
N ASP A 65 20.52 -12.89 -15.98
CA ASP A 65 21.73 -12.86 -15.14
C ASP A 65 22.00 -11.48 -14.51
N ALA A 66 21.31 -10.44 -14.98
CA ALA A 66 21.46 -9.06 -14.49
C ALA A 66 20.18 -8.55 -13.83
N SER A 67 19.32 -7.87 -14.58
CA SER A 67 18.03 -7.39 -14.08
C SER A 67 16.99 -7.25 -15.18
N CYS A 68 15.73 -7.53 -14.90
CA CYS A 68 14.61 -7.25 -15.80
C CYS A 68 13.37 -6.87 -14.99
N ASP A 69 12.38 -6.29 -15.66
CA ASP A 69 11.13 -5.88 -15.04
C ASP A 69 9.95 -6.75 -15.51
N VAL A 70 9.05 -7.09 -14.58
CA VAL A 70 7.76 -7.75 -14.84
C VAL A 70 6.64 -6.78 -14.50
N SER A 71 5.74 -6.54 -15.45
CA SER A 71 4.63 -5.59 -15.24
C SER A 71 3.47 -6.18 -14.43
N ILE A 72 2.78 -5.34 -13.67
CA ILE A 72 1.57 -5.72 -12.93
C ILE A 72 0.51 -6.25 -13.90
N ASP A 73 0.37 -5.63 -15.07
CA ASP A 73 -0.58 -6.04 -16.10
C ASP A 73 -0.28 -7.45 -16.62
N PHE A 74 1.00 -7.79 -16.78
CA PHE A 74 1.42 -9.12 -17.17
C PHE A 74 1.13 -10.14 -16.06
N LEU A 75 1.42 -9.83 -14.80
CA LEU A 75 1.10 -10.71 -13.67
C LEU A 75 -0.41 -10.98 -13.54
N LYS A 76 -1.25 -10.00 -13.88
CA LYS A 76 -2.70 -10.17 -13.94
C LYS A 76 -3.15 -11.06 -15.10
N GLN A 77 -2.52 -10.94 -16.27
CA GLN A 77 -2.83 -11.75 -17.45
C GLN A 77 -2.44 -13.22 -17.26
N GLU A 78 -1.29 -13.46 -16.64
CA GLU A 78 -0.79 -14.81 -16.33
C GLU A 78 -1.43 -15.43 -15.08
N GLY A 79 -2.30 -14.69 -14.38
CA GLY A 79 -3.06 -15.20 -13.22
C GLY A 79 -2.29 -15.25 -11.90
N TYR A 80 -1.13 -14.59 -11.79
CA TYR A 80 -0.38 -14.44 -10.54
C TYR A 80 -0.98 -13.37 -9.62
N LEU A 81 -1.73 -12.42 -10.19
CA LEU A 81 -2.53 -11.43 -9.48
C LEU A 81 -4.00 -11.54 -9.89
N ASP A 82 -4.91 -11.29 -8.94
CA ASP A 82 -6.35 -11.20 -9.20
C ASP A 82 -6.62 -10.14 -10.27
N SER A 83 -7.01 -10.57 -11.47
CA SER A 83 -7.25 -9.68 -12.62
C SER A 83 -8.46 -8.76 -12.38
N GLU A 84 -9.41 -9.18 -11.55
CA GLU A 84 -10.63 -8.44 -11.21
C GLU A 84 -10.43 -7.37 -10.13
N LYS A 85 -9.28 -7.38 -9.44
CA LYS A 85 -8.97 -6.39 -8.39
C LYS A 85 -7.95 -5.38 -8.88
N GLU A 86 -8.39 -4.12 -8.93
CA GLU A 86 -7.45 -3.01 -9.01
C GLU A 86 -6.76 -2.85 -7.66
N VAL A 87 -5.44 -2.91 -7.68
CA VAL A 87 -4.64 -2.57 -6.50
C VAL A 87 -4.62 -1.04 -6.43
N ILE A 88 -5.22 -0.45 -5.42
CA ILE A 88 -5.39 1.01 -5.29
C ILE A 88 -4.41 1.56 -4.27
N ASP A 89 -3.62 2.55 -4.66
CA ASP A 89 -2.74 3.28 -3.76
C ASP A 89 -3.58 4.05 -2.72
N PRO A 90 -3.51 3.67 -1.44
CA PRO A 90 -4.34 4.26 -0.38
C PRO A 90 -3.92 5.70 -0.04
N THR A 91 -2.82 6.23 -0.58
CA THR A 91 -2.37 7.61 -0.33
C THR A 91 -2.96 8.62 -1.29
N ASN A 92 -3.38 8.18 -2.49
CA ASN A 92 -3.86 9.06 -3.56
C ASN A 92 -5.09 8.52 -4.31
N ASP A 93 -5.62 7.36 -3.90
CA ASP A 93 -6.80 6.69 -4.43
C ASP A 93 -6.72 6.38 -5.94
N LYS A 94 -5.50 6.22 -6.49
CA LYS A 94 -5.28 5.82 -7.89
C LYS A 94 -4.86 4.37 -7.98
N PRO A 95 -5.10 3.70 -9.12
CA PRO A 95 -4.54 2.37 -9.38
C PRO A 95 -3.02 2.40 -9.28
N MET A 96 -2.47 1.42 -8.58
CA MET A 96 -1.03 1.15 -8.57
C MET A 96 -0.60 0.75 -9.97
N THR A 97 0.34 1.52 -10.50
CA THR A 97 0.97 1.29 -11.80
C THR A 97 2.46 1.11 -11.59
N GLY A 98 3.05 0.16 -12.31
CA GLY A 98 4.47 -0.14 -12.16
C GLY A 98 4.83 -1.56 -12.56
N CYS A 99 6.03 -1.94 -12.15
CA CYS A 99 6.62 -3.24 -12.36
C CYS A 99 7.31 -3.75 -11.09
N VAL A 100 7.61 -5.04 -11.06
CA VAL A 100 8.60 -5.60 -10.14
C VAL A 100 9.89 -5.80 -10.89
N ARG A 101 10.96 -5.16 -10.40
CA ARG A 101 12.31 -5.39 -10.86
C ARG A 101 12.89 -6.61 -10.19
N ILE A 102 13.30 -7.57 -11.01
CA ILE A 102 14.01 -8.76 -10.61
C ILE A 102 15.49 -8.53 -10.90
N THR A 103 16.34 -8.62 -9.89
CA THR A 103 17.80 -8.47 -10.02
C THR A 103 18.48 -9.68 -9.42
N PHE A 104 19.49 -10.23 -10.11
CA PHE A 104 20.30 -11.31 -9.56
C PHE A 104 21.37 -10.75 -8.61
N ASP A 105 21.34 -11.21 -7.36
CA ASP A 105 22.37 -10.90 -6.36
C ASP A 105 23.41 -12.03 -6.34
N SER A 106 24.55 -11.77 -6.98
CA SER A 106 25.65 -12.74 -7.08
C SER A 106 26.38 -12.98 -5.75
N ALA A 107 26.26 -12.09 -4.77
CA ALA A 107 26.89 -12.29 -3.46
C ALA A 107 26.16 -13.35 -2.65
N ASN A 108 24.84 -13.42 -2.78
CA ASN A 108 23.97 -14.34 -2.04
C ASN A 108 23.39 -15.46 -2.91
N ASN A 109 23.69 -15.46 -4.22
CA ASN A 109 23.18 -16.40 -5.21
C ASN A 109 21.64 -16.52 -5.18
N GLN A 110 20.97 -15.37 -5.07
CA GLN A 110 19.50 -15.26 -4.95
C GLN A 110 18.96 -14.12 -5.81
N TYR A 111 17.70 -14.25 -6.25
CA TYR A 111 17.00 -13.16 -6.91
C TYR A 111 16.40 -12.20 -5.89
N LYS A 112 16.54 -10.90 -6.14
CA LYS A 112 15.90 -9.84 -5.39
C LYS A 112 14.77 -9.24 -6.20
N TYR A 113 13.62 -9.08 -5.56
CA TYR A 113 12.42 -8.49 -6.14
C TYR A 113 12.15 -7.14 -5.51
N SER A 114 11.89 -6.11 -6.31
CA SER A 114 11.60 -4.77 -5.83
C SER A 114 10.53 -4.11 -6.68
N TYR A 115 9.48 -3.60 -6.05
CA TYR A 115 8.49 -2.77 -6.72
C TYR A 115 9.13 -1.47 -7.25
N VAL A 116 8.79 -1.09 -8.47
CA VAL A 116 9.19 0.17 -9.11
C VAL A 116 7.99 0.80 -9.81
N ASN A 117 7.77 2.09 -9.60
CA ASN A 117 6.64 2.83 -10.19
C ASN A 117 6.76 2.98 -11.72
N SER A 118 7.97 2.85 -12.28
CA SER A 118 8.21 2.89 -13.72
C SER A 118 9.03 1.68 -14.16
N CYS A 119 8.51 1.02 -15.19
CA CYS A 119 9.16 -0.13 -15.83
C CYS A 119 10.30 0.35 -16.72
N SER A 120 11.44 -0.33 -16.67
CA SER A 120 12.54 -0.19 -17.62
C SER A 120 12.20 -0.84 -18.96
N THR A 121 13.03 -0.54 -19.96
CA THR A 121 12.95 -1.17 -21.28
C THR A 121 13.38 -2.64 -21.26
N ASN A 122 14.10 -3.09 -20.24
CA ASN A 122 14.53 -4.48 -20.13
C ASN A 122 13.44 -5.31 -19.43
N ARG A 123 12.52 -5.87 -20.21
CA ARG A 123 11.39 -6.64 -19.71
C ARG A 123 11.71 -8.12 -19.66
N CYS A 124 11.33 -8.77 -18.56
CA CYS A 124 11.34 -10.24 -18.51
C CYS A 124 10.18 -10.79 -19.34
N ALA A 125 9.08 -10.04 -19.37
CA ALA A 125 7.89 -10.20 -20.19
C ALA A 125 7.18 -8.86 -20.38
#